data_AF-A0A962FBU4-F1
#
_entry.id   AF-A0A962FBU4-F1
#
_cell.length_a   1.000
_cell.length_b   1.000
_cell.length_c   1.000
_cell.angle_alpha   90.00
_cell.angle_beta   90.00
_cell.angle_gamma   90.00
#
_symmetry.space_group_name_H-M   'P 1'
#
loop_
_entity.id
_entity.type
_entity.pdbx_description
1 polymer ?
#
loop_
_entity_poly.entity_id
_entity_poly.type
_entity_poly.pdbx_seq_one_letter_code
_entity_poly.pdbx_strand_id
1 'polypeptide(L)'
;MNQDEIQKALWDAAKKGDREKIRMLVVAGADVTAEDADGRTALHIASQNGQGDAYKTLLAAREMQELMKAGITPAAALAAKAGSLKSGGGREAA
;
A
#
# COMPACT_ATOMS: atom_id res chain seq x y z
N MET A 1 -4.04 14.72 -11.75
CA MET A 1 -2.90 14.42 -10.86
C MET A 1 -1.99 13.54 -11.67
N ASN A 2 -0.78 14.00 -11.98
CA ASN A 2 0.16 13.23 -12.78
C ASN A 2 0.84 12.17 -11.89
N GLN A 3 1.24 11.04 -12.47
CA GLN A 3 1.90 9.95 -11.73
C GLN A 3 3.15 10.45 -10.99
N ASP A 4 3.90 11.38 -11.59
CA ASP A 4 5.07 12.04 -11.01
C ASP A 4 4.76 12.87 -9.75
N GLU A 5 3.59 13.51 -9.68
CA GLU A 5 3.20 14.29 -8.50
C GLU A 5 2.82 13.36 -7.34
N ILE A 6 2.14 12.25 -7.64
CA ILE A 6 1.80 11.21 -6.66
C ILE A 6 3.09 10.61 -6.08
N GLN A 7 4.09 10.36 -6.93
CA GLN A 7 5.42 9.89 -6.50
C GLN A 7 6.15 10.90 -5.62
N LYS A 8 6.23 12.14 -6.09
CA LYS A 8 6.89 13.20 -5.34
C LYS A 8 6.24 13.44 -3.98
N ALA A 9 4.91 13.34 -3.91
CA ALA A 9 4.16 13.41 -2.66
C ALA A 9 4.48 12.23 -1.73
N LEU A 10 4.76 11.05 -2.27
CA LEU A 10 5.13 9.85 -1.49
C LEU A 10 6.50 10.03 -0.84
N TRP A 11 7.49 10.54 -1.58
CA TRP A 11 8.82 10.87 -1.04
C TRP A 11 8.75 11.95 0.04
N ASP A 12 7.95 13.01 -0.19
CA ASP A 12 7.76 14.08 0.78
C ASP A 12 7.07 13.57 2.07
N ALA A 13 6.08 12.69 1.93
CA ALA A 13 5.42 12.04 3.06
C ALA A 13 6.38 11.11 3.83
N ALA A 14 7.21 10.34 3.13
CA ALA A 14 8.23 9.48 3.73
C ALA A 14 9.28 10.29 4.51
N LYS A 15 9.70 11.43 3.96
CA LYS A 15 10.63 12.37 4.61
C LYS A 15 10.04 12.95 5.91
N LYS A 16 8.74 13.27 5.89
CA LYS A 16 8.01 13.86 7.03
C LYS A 16 7.54 12.83 8.06
N GLY A 17 7.58 11.53 7.76
CA GLY A 17 7.00 10.50 8.62
C GLY A 17 5.48 10.36 8.50
N ASP A 18 4.88 10.92 7.45
CA ASP A 18 3.44 11.15 7.34
C ASP A 18 2.69 9.91 6.83
N ARG A 19 2.52 8.93 7.72
CA ARG A 19 1.93 7.61 7.44
C ARG A 19 0.52 7.64 6.83
N GLU A 20 -0.29 8.63 7.19
CA GLU A 20 -1.65 8.79 6.66
C GLU A 20 -1.60 9.16 5.17
N LYS A 21 -0.71 10.10 4.84
CA LYS A 21 -0.50 10.56 3.47
C LYS A 21 0.09 9.46 2.60
N ILE A 22 1.01 8.65 3.14
CA ILE A 22 1.53 7.44 2.47
C ILE A 22 0.38 6.49 2.12
N ARG A 23 -0.52 6.18 3.04
CA ARG A 23 -1.67 5.30 2.77
C ARG A 23 -2.57 5.83 1.67
N MET A 24 -2.91 7.13 1.70
CA MET A 24 -3.74 7.74 0.66
C MET A 24 -3.09 7.67 -0.72
N LEU A 25 -1.78 7.94 -0.81
CA LEU A 25 -1.04 7.89 -2.07
C LEU A 25 -0.95 6.47 -2.61
N VAL A 26 -0.73 5.48 -1.76
CA VAL A 26 -0.70 4.06 -2.15
C VAL A 26 -2.06 3.62 -2.71
N VAL A 27 -3.16 4.03 -2.08
CA VAL A 27 -4.52 3.79 -2.59
C VAL A 27 -4.76 4.50 -3.93
N ALA A 28 -4.17 5.68 -4.12
CA ALA A 28 -4.21 6.41 -5.39
C ALA A 28 -3.34 5.79 -6.50
N GLY A 29 -2.59 4.71 -6.21
CA GLY A 29 -1.72 4.04 -7.18
C GLY A 29 -0.27 4.53 -7.17
N ALA A 30 0.20 5.12 -6.07
CA ALA A 30 1.62 5.45 -5.90
C ALA A 30 2.46 4.17 -5.91
N ASP A 31 3.56 4.16 -6.66
CA ASP A 31 4.48 3.04 -6.68
C ASP A 31 5.54 3.22 -5.57
N VAL A 32 5.47 2.40 -4.54
CA VAL A 32 6.40 2.48 -3.41
C VAL A 32 7.84 2.10 -3.76
N THR A 33 8.07 1.53 -4.95
CA THR A 33 9.38 1.15 -5.46
C THR A 33 10.02 2.21 -6.34
N ALA A 34 9.30 3.27 -6.69
CA ALA A 34 9.87 4.31 -7.54
C ALA A 34 10.94 5.13 -6.83
N GLU A 35 11.89 5.56 -7.64
CA GLU A 35 13.09 6.26 -7.23
C GLU A 35 12.97 7.76 -7.52
N ASP A 36 13.47 8.58 -6.59
CA ASP A 36 13.62 10.01 -6.80
C ASP A 36 14.76 10.31 -7.79
N ALA A 37 15.00 11.61 -8.04
CA ALA A 37 16.07 12.06 -8.95
C ALA A 37 17.49 11.63 -8.51
N ASP A 38 17.67 11.25 -7.25
CA ASP A 38 18.93 10.73 -6.68
C ASP A 38 18.96 9.18 -6.67
N GLY A 39 17.98 8.49 -7.26
CA GLY A 39 17.90 7.03 -7.21
C GLY A 39 17.40 6.48 -5.86
N ARG A 40 16.74 7.31 -5.04
CA ARG A 40 16.28 6.90 -3.70
C ARG A 40 14.79 6.60 -3.69
N THR A 41 14.43 5.44 -3.14
CA THR A 41 13.03 5.08 -2.90
C THR A 41 12.48 5.77 -1.65
N ALA A 42 11.16 5.80 -1.51
CA ALA A 42 10.49 6.27 -0.30
C ALA A 42 11.01 5.57 0.98
N LEU A 43 11.38 4.28 0.88
CA LEU A 43 11.99 3.52 1.96
C LEU A 43 13.37 4.05 2.35
N HIS A 44 14.24 4.38 1.37
CA HIS A 44 15.53 5.02 1.64
C HIS A 44 15.35 6.34 2.37
N ILE A 45 14.40 7.16 1.93
CA ILE A 45 14.12 8.47 2.53
C ILE A 45 13.61 8.32 3.96
N ALA A 46 12.67 7.40 4.22
CA ALA A 46 12.16 7.15 5.57
C ALA A 46 13.27 6.65 6.51
N SER A 47 14.14 5.74 6.04
CA SER A 47 15.28 5.23 6.81
C SER A 47 16.31 6.32 7.12
N GLN A 48 16.66 7.15 6.14
CA GLN A 48 17.62 8.26 6.33
C GLN A 48 17.13 9.31 7.33
N ASN A 49 15.82 9.54 7.40
CA ASN A 49 15.22 10.50 8.34
C ASN A 49 14.84 9.87 9.69
N GLY A 50 15.13 8.59 9.92
CA GLY A 50 14.77 7.89 11.17
C GLY A 50 13.27 7.68 11.35
N GLN A 51 12.48 7.74 10.28
CA GLN A 51 11.02 7.68 10.31
C GLN A 51 10.53 6.22 10.34
N GLY A 52 10.66 5.57 11.50
CA GLY A 52 10.30 4.16 11.68
C GLY A 52 8.82 3.85 11.38
N ASP A 53 7.90 4.75 11.69
CA ASP A 53 6.46 4.58 11.39
C ASP A 53 6.16 4.67 9.89
N ALA A 54 6.79 5.60 9.18
CA ALA A 54 6.69 5.69 7.72
C ALA A 54 7.33 4.46 7.06
N TYR A 55 8.49 4.00 7.57
CA TYR A 55 9.14 2.79 7.09
C TYR A 55 8.21 1.57 7.17
N LYS A 56 7.59 1.33 8.34
CA LYS A 56 6.62 0.25 8.52
C LYS A 56 5.42 0.38 7.58
N THR A 57 4.94 1.61 7.39
CA THR A 57 3.78 1.87 6.53
C THR A 57 4.10 1.66 5.05
N LEU A 58 5.28 2.07 4.59
CA LEU A 58 5.77 1.83 3.23
C LEU A 58 6.01 0.34 2.96
N LEU A 59 6.54 -0.39 3.95
CA LEU A 59 6.72 -1.83 3.85
C LEU A 59 5.37 -2.56 3.70
N ALA A 60 4.41 -2.23 4.56
CA ALA A 60 3.05 -2.77 4.46
C ALA A 60 2.37 -2.37 3.14
N ALA A 61 2.60 -1.15 2.66
CA ALA A 61 2.10 -0.69 1.38
C ALA A 61 2.66 -1.48 0.20
N ARG A 62 3.94 -1.84 0.23
CA ARG A 62 4.57 -2.71 -0.78
C ARG A 62 3.92 -4.07 -0.83
N GLU A 63 3.72 -4.70 0.33
CA GLU A 63 3.03 -5.98 0.43
C GLU A 63 1.59 -5.87 -0.12
N MET A 64 0.88 -4.79 0.22
CA MET A 64 -0.46 -4.53 -0.31
C MET A 64 -0.48 -4.34 -1.82
N GLN A 65 0.54 -3.73 -2.43
CA GLN A 65 0.61 -3.58 -3.88
C GLN A 65 0.83 -4.92 -4.59
N GLU A 66 1.66 -5.80 -4.02
CA GLU A 66 1.85 -7.15 -4.56
C GLU A 66 0.58 -8.01 -4.42
N LEU A 67 -0.17 -7.86 -3.32
CA LEU A 67 -1.51 -8.44 -3.16
C LEU A 67 -2.54 -7.86 -4.14
N MET A 68 -2.52 -6.54 -4.39
CA MET A 68 -3.37 -5.90 -5.40
C MET A 68 -3.05 -6.37 -6.81
N LYS A 69 -1.76 -6.55 -7.15
CA LYS A 69 -1.33 -7.15 -8.42
C LYS A 69 -1.80 -8.60 -8.56
N ALA A 70 -1.86 -9.35 -7.45
CA ALA A 70 -2.41 -10.70 -7.42
C ALA A 70 -3.95 -10.75 -7.61
N GLY A 71 -4.61 -9.62 -7.89
CA GLY A 71 -6.05 -9.52 -8.08
C GLY A 71 -6.85 -9.54 -6.78
N ILE A 72 -6.18 -9.62 -5.63
CA ILE A 72 -6.79 -9.60 -4.30
C ILE A 72 -6.80 -8.13 -3.85
N THR A 73 -7.87 -7.43 -4.17
CA THR A 73 -8.09 -6.11 -3.60
C THR A 73 -8.18 -6.22 -2.06
N PRO A 74 -7.61 -5.27 -1.29
CA PRO A 74 -7.74 -5.26 0.17
C PRO A 74 -9.20 -5.26 0.64
N ALA A 75 -10.11 -4.69 -0.16
CA ALA A 75 -11.56 -4.80 0.03
C ALA A 75 -12.04 -6.27 -0.07
N ALA A 76 -11.54 -7.04 -1.05
CA ALA A 76 -11.82 -8.47 -1.16
C ALA A 76 -11.13 -9.29 -0.06
N ALA A 77 -9.94 -8.89 0.43
CA ALA A 77 -9.28 -9.58 1.55
C ALA A 77 -10.01 -9.35 2.90
N LEU A 78 -10.48 -8.13 3.16
CA LEU A 78 -11.36 -7.83 4.29
C LEU A 78 -12.72 -8.56 4.15
N ALA A 79 -13.28 -8.62 2.95
CA ALA A 79 -14.48 -9.42 2.67
C ALA A 79 -14.24 -10.93 2.78
N ALA A 80 -13.06 -11.45 2.43
CA ALA A 80 -12.74 -12.87 2.59
C ALA A 80 -12.62 -13.24 4.07
N LYS A 81 -12.05 -12.34 4.89
CA LYS A 81 -11.94 -12.54 6.34
C LYS A 81 -13.26 -12.31 7.08
N ALA A 82 -14.17 -11.48 6.55
CA ALA A 82 -15.52 -11.27 7.09
C ALA A 82 -16.58 -12.23 6.50
N GLY A 83 -16.32 -12.83 5.34
CA GLY A 83 -17.24 -13.68 4.58
C GLY A 83 -17.10 -15.18 4.85
N SER A 84 -16.08 -15.60 5.61
CA SER A 84 -15.87 -17.01 5.97
C SER A 84 -16.85 -17.55 7.04
N LEU A 85 -18.00 -16.90 7.26
CA LEU A 85 -19.08 -17.41 8.12
C LEU A 85 -20.43 -17.59 7.40
N LYS A 86 -20.54 -17.35 6.08
CA LYS A 86 -21.82 -17.60 5.38
C LYS A 86 -21.68 -18.01 3.92
N SER A 87 -21.15 -19.21 3.68
CA SER A 87 -21.68 -20.07 2.62
C SER A 87 -21.93 -21.42 3.29
N GLY A 88 -23.17 -21.74 3.67
CA GLY A 88 -24.22 -22.01 2.69
C GLY A 88 -24.01 -23.39 2.05
N GLY A 89 -23.51 -24.37 2.80
CA GLY A 89 -23.40 -25.77 2.36
C GLY A 89 -24.71 -26.54 2.49
N GLY A 90 -25.81 -25.99 1.97
CA GLY A 90 -27.01 -26.75 1.66
C GLY A 90 -26.86 -27.33 0.26
N ARG A 91 -26.21 -28.50 0.15
CA ARG A 91 -26.29 -29.32 -1.06
C ARG A 91 -27.64 -30.04 -1.01
N GLU A 92 -28.64 -29.44 -1.61
CA GLU A 92 -29.84 -30.15 -2.06
C GLU A 92 -29.76 -30.40 -3.58
N ALA A 93 -30.26 -31.58 -3.94
CA ALA A 93 -30.70 -32.04 -5.26
C ALA A 93 -29.64 -32.42 -6.32
N ALA A 94 -29.34 -33.73 -6.41
CA ALA A 94 -29.76 -34.60 -7.52
C ALA A 94 -29.51 -36.08 -7.16
#